data_AF-A0A1J1DQ11-F1
#
_entry.id   AF-A0A1J1DQ11-F1
#
_cell.length_a   1.000
_cell.length_b   1.000
_cell.length_c   1.000
_cell.angle_alpha   90.00
_cell.angle_beta   90.00
_cell.angle_gamma   90.00
#
_symmetry.space_group_name_H-M   'P 1'
#
loop_
_entity.id
_entity.type
_entity.pdbx_description
1 polymer ?
#
loop_
_entity_poly.entity_id
_entity_poly.type
_entity_poly.pdbx_seq_one_letter_code
_entity_poly.pdbx_strand_id
1 'polypeptide(L)'
;MLHFWVLVTGTMLAVSILTGLLLGYAAQRDLLEMRSPARHGAIAGIIAAAALALLEFTTAFVVREYYNLIVLCVALAAGGALSVLLVATRSLAPEKAASLPLRFAFFIVLASWGAFYLPDIFIYPSHFAVGVVQVASSEFIFIATGYVIGIGLCLLVGYSIFQLCSDVPENFLFPLFSLAFLAFSISQLITVGQILLGRGLTPRYDWALDCIIFLLSNAPCLLYGIVGTAALAAAILWLRSSKTVADGENPALRRKARSVMRRRVRWSRTAILSLLAGLLTMTVGMYLDTRKVELSPPLEMTVADGKIAHSTAVVGDGTLHRFVYKTLQGVDVRYIIIKKSETAYGVGLDACDVCGPAGYYERKGQVICILCDVVMNKSTIGFAGGCNPVPLKFSLKDGSLIINTEDLEAEAHRFM
;
A
#
# COMPACT_ATOMS: atom_id res chain seq x y z
N MET A 1 10.14 4.70 -6.28
CA MET A 1 9.39 3.94 -7.30
C MET A 1 8.53 2.85 -6.69
N LEU A 2 9.14 1.85 -6.02
CA LEU A 2 8.41 0.68 -5.49
C LEU A 2 7.29 1.07 -4.52
N HIS A 3 7.57 1.91 -3.53
CA HIS A 3 6.57 2.44 -2.59
C HIS A 3 5.29 2.95 -3.28
N PHE A 4 5.44 3.85 -4.25
CA PHE A 4 4.31 4.47 -4.96
C PHE A 4 3.55 3.47 -5.84
N TRP A 5 4.26 2.53 -6.45
CA TRP A 5 3.61 1.46 -7.20
C TRP A 5 2.77 0.57 -6.27
N VAL A 6 3.32 0.17 -5.12
CA VAL A 6 2.61 -0.64 -4.11
C VAL A 6 1.41 0.11 -3.56
N LEU A 7 1.58 1.39 -3.20
CA LEU A 7 0.52 2.25 -2.70
C LEU A 7 -0.67 2.33 -3.66
N VAL A 8 -0.42 2.74 -4.92
CA VAL A 8 -1.48 2.89 -5.92
C VAL A 8 -2.18 1.55 -6.20
N THR A 9 -1.40 0.47 -6.29
CA THR A 9 -1.96 -0.87 -6.52
C THR A 9 -2.83 -1.30 -5.34
N GLY A 10 -2.38 -1.09 -4.10
CA GLY A 10 -3.12 -1.40 -2.89
C GLY A 10 -4.45 -0.66 -2.79
N THR A 11 -4.46 0.61 -3.17
CA THR A 11 -5.67 1.44 -3.13
C THR A 11 -6.67 1.07 -4.23
N MET A 12 -6.21 0.80 -5.46
CA MET A 12 -7.12 0.68 -6.63
C MET A 12 -7.43 -0.75 -7.08
N LEU A 13 -6.65 -1.76 -6.70
CA LEU A 13 -6.75 -3.10 -7.29
C LEU A 13 -8.15 -3.72 -7.11
N ALA A 14 -8.71 -3.69 -5.89
CA ALA A 14 -10.03 -4.23 -5.62
C ALA A 14 -11.13 -3.53 -6.43
N VAL A 15 -11.10 -2.19 -6.43
CA VAL A 15 -12.09 -1.35 -7.16
C VAL A 15 -11.99 -1.59 -8.67
N SER A 16 -10.78 -1.78 -9.20
CA SER A 16 -10.55 -2.04 -10.62
C SER A 16 -11.14 -3.40 -11.02
N ILE A 17 -10.94 -4.43 -10.20
CA ILE A 17 -11.55 -5.76 -10.39
C ILE A 17 -13.08 -5.64 -10.40
N LEU A 18 -13.66 -4.99 -9.39
CA LEU A 18 -15.10 -4.87 -9.24
C LEU A 18 -15.75 -4.02 -10.34
N THR A 19 -15.09 -2.94 -10.76
CA THR A 19 -15.54 -2.13 -11.90
C THR A 19 -15.55 -2.95 -13.18
N GLY A 20 -14.50 -3.74 -13.40
CA GLY A 20 -14.42 -4.68 -14.53
C GLY A 20 -15.56 -5.71 -14.49
N LEU A 21 -15.82 -6.32 -13.33
CA LEU A 21 -16.90 -7.29 -13.13
C LEU A 21 -18.28 -6.66 -13.36
N LEU A 22 -18.53 -5.48 -12.79
CA LEU A 22 -19.81 -4.78 -12.88
C LEU A 22 -20.14 -4.36 -14.32
N LEU A 23 -19.18 -3.72 -15.00
CA LEU A 23 -19.35 -3.34 -16.41
C LEU A 23 -19.42 -4.57 -17.32
N GLY A 24 -18.67 -5.62 -16.99
CA GLY A 24 -18.70 -6.89 -17.70
C GLY A 24 -20.07 -7.56 -17.60
N TYR A 25 -20.67 -7.57 -16.40
CA TYR A 25 -22.04 -8.06 -16.17
C TYR A 25 -23.06 -7.25 -16.97
N ALA A 26 -22.97 -5.92 -16.94
CA ALA A 26 -23.87 -5.07 -17.71
C ALA A 26 -23.74 -5.31 -19.23
N ALA A 27 -22.51 -5.48 -19.74
CA ALA A 27 -22.28 -5.75 -21.16
C ALA A 27 -22.76 -7.15 -21.59
N GLN A 28 -22.56 -8.16 -20.75
CA GLN A 28 -23.01 -9.54 -20.98
C GLN A 28 -24.53 -9.64 -21.07
N ARG A 29 -25.23 -8.85 -20.27
CA ARG A 29 -26.69 -8.72 -20.22
C ARG A 29 -27.28 -7.78 -21.28
N ASP A 30 -26.45 -7.21 -22.12
CA ASP A 30 -26.82 -6.17 -23.10
C ASP A 30 -27.56 -4.96 -22.50
N LEU A 31 -27.19 -4.58 -21.26
CA LEU A 31 -27.74 -3.42 -20.57
C LEU A 31 -27.05 -2.13 -21.07
N LEU A 32 -27.25 -1.81 -22.35
CA LEU A 32 -26.63 -0.66 -23.02
C LEU A 32 -26.90 0.66 -22.30
N GLU A 33 -28.07 0.79 -21.69
CA GLU A 33 -28.49 1.98 -20.96
C GLU A 33 -27.71 2.21 -19.66
N MET A 34 -26.95 1.22 -19.16
CA MET A 34 -26.06 1.38 -18.00
C MET A 34 -24.75 2.09 -18.35
N ARG A 35 -24.38 2.17 -19.64
CA ARG A 35 -23.11 2.82 -20.06
C ARG A 35 -23.06 4.29 -19.69
N SER A 36 -24.18 5.00 -19.88
CA SER A 36 -24.30 6.42 -19.55
C SER A 36 -24.16 6.67 -18.04
N PRO A 37 -24.99 6.10 -17.14
CA PRO A 37 -24.85 6.32 -15.70
C PRO A 37 -23.49 5.85 -15.18
N ALA A 38 -22.93 4.76 -15.70
CA ALA A 38 -21.61 4.31 -15.29
C ALA A 38 -20.51 5.34 -15.62
N ARG A 39 -20.53 5.91 -16.83
CA ARG A 39 -19.58 6.94 -17.26
C ARG A 39 -19.74 8.22 -16.43
N HIS A 40 -20.97 8.70 -16.25
CA HIS A 40 -21.21 9.92 -15.47
C HIS A 40 -20.87 9.71 -13.99
N GLY A 41 -21.11 8.51 -13.44
CA GLY A 41 -20.72 8.17 -12.07
C GLY A 41 -19.20 8.20 -11.90
N ALA A 42 -18.46 7.55 -12.79
CA ALA A 42 -16.99 7.59 -12.77
C ALA A 42 -16.43 9.02 -12.89
N ILE A 43 -16.98 9.84 -13.79
CA ILE A 43 -16.59 11.26 -13.94
C ILE A 43 -16.91 12.05 -12.66
N ALA A 44 -18.10 11.88 -12.09
CA ALA A 44 -18.50 12.54 -10.85
C ALA A 44 -17.58 12.15 -9.69
N GLY A 45 -17.20 10.87 -9.58
CA GLY A 45 -16.24 10.39 -8.59
C GLY A 45 -14.85 10.99 -8.76
N ILE A 46 -14.34 11.08 -10.00
CA ILE A 46 -13.05 11.74 -10.30
C ILE A 46 -13.09 13.23 -9.91
N ILE A 47 -14.17 13.93 -10.26
CA ILE A 47 -14.34 15.35 -9.92
C ILE A 47 -14.41 15.53 -8.40
N ALA A 48 -15.20 14.72 -7.70
CA ALA A 48 -15.30 14.76 -6.25
C ALA A 48 -13.95 14.50 -5.58
N ALA A 49 -13.18 13.54 -6.09
CA ALA A 49 -11.85 13.24 -5.57
C ALA A 49 -10.85 14.37 -5.81
N ALA A 50 -10.87 14.99 -7.00
CA ALA A 50 -10.01 16.12 -7.31
C ALA A 50 -10.37 17.35 -6.47
N ALA A 51 -11.66 17.63 -6.29
CA ALA A 51 -12.14 18.70 -5.42
C ALA A 51 -11.69 18.48 -3.96
N LEU A 52 -11.81 17.25 -3.47
CA LEU A 52 -11.39 16.92 -2.11
C LEU A 52 -9.87 17.04 -1.92
N ALA A 53 -9.08 16.48 -2.85
CA ALA A 53 -7.63 16.61 -2.80
C ALA A 53 -7.19 18.09 -2.84
N LEU A 54 -7.86 18.92 -3.64
CA LEU A 54 -7.60 20.37 -3.69
C LEU A 54 -7.96 21.06 -2.38
N LEU A 55 -9.11 20.71 -1.77
CA LEU A 55 -9.53 21.29 -0.49
C LEU A 55 -8.59 20.89 0.65
N GLU A 56 -8.17 19.61 0.70
CA GLU A 56 -7.19 19.13 1.68
C GLU A 56 -5.83 19.80 1.48
N PHE A 57 -5.43 20.08 0.24
CA PHE A 57 -4.18 20.80 -0.05
C PHE A 57 -4.24 22.28 0.35
N THR A 58 -5.39 22.94 0.16
CA THR A 58 -5.52 24.40 0.32
C THR A 58 -6.07 24.83 1.67
N THR A 59 -6.72 23.94 2.41
CA THR A 59 -7.43 24.28 3.64
C THR A 59 -7.18 23.26 4.74
N ALA A 60 -7.17 23.72 6.00
CA ALA A 60 -7.14 22.87 7.18
C ALA A 60 -8.56 22.45 7.65
N PHE A 61 -9.61 22.87 6.94
CA PHE A 61 -11.00 22.68 7.38
C PHE A 61 -11.54 21.28 7.09
N VAL A 62 -10.98 20.57 6.11
CA VAL A 62 -11.49 19.27 5.71
C VAL A 62 -10.90 18.18 6.58
N VAL A 63 -11.80 17.49 7.26
CA VAL A 63 -11.45 16.33 8.08
C VAL A 63 -11.79 15.08 7.28
N ARG A 64 -10.74 14.49 6.69
CA ARG A 64 -10.76 13.33 5.77
C ARG A 64 -11.69 12.21 6.22
N GLU A 65 -11.65 11.87 7.50
CA GLU A 65 -12.31 10.71 8.07
C GLU A 65 -13.83 10.86 8.09
N TYR A 66 -14.37 12.07 8.30
CA TYR A 66 -15.81 12.30 8.22
C TYR A 66 -16.30 12.22 6.78
N TYR A 67 -15.55 12.79 5.83
CA TYR A 67 -15.86 12.64 4.40
C TYR A 67 -15.88 11.17 4.00
N ASN A 68 -14.81 10.44 4.35
CA ASN A 68 -14.67 9.02 4.07
C ASN A 68 -15.81 8.21 4.67
N LEU A 69 -16.21 8.48 5.92
CA LEU A 69 -17.34 7.83 6.56
C LEU A 69 -18.64 8.04 5.77
N ILE A 70 -18.95 9.28 5.38
CA ILE A 70 -20.15 9.60 4.61
C ILE A 70 -20.15 8.87 3.26
N VAL A 71 -19.04 8.96 2.51
CA VAL A 71 -18.92 8.33 1.19
C VAL A 71 -19.02 6.81 1.28
N LEU A 72 -18.40 6.19 2.29
CA LEU A 72 -18.48 4.75 2.53
C LEU A 72 -19.90 4.30 2.89
N CYS A 73 -20.61 5.04 3.75
CA CYS A 73 -22.00 4.75 4.07
C CYS A 73 -22.90 4.82 2.82
N VAL A 74 -22.70 5.83 1.97
CA VAL A 74 -23.40 5.96 0.69
C VAL A 74 -23.03 4.80 -0.25
N ALA A 75 -21.75 4.42 -0.32
CA ALA A 75 -21.26 3.32 -1.14
C ALA A 75 -21.87 1.97 -0.71
N LEU A 76 -21.96 1.71 0.60
CA LEU A 76 -22.54 0.50 1.17
C LEU A 76 -24.04 0.42 0.92
N ALA A 77 -24.77 1.52 1.15
CA ALA A 77 -26.22 1.59 0.89
C ALA A 77 -26.53 1.39 -0.60
N ALA A 78 -25.82 2.09 -1.47
CA ALA A 78 -25.98 1.96 -2.92
C ALA A 78 -25.54 0.58 -3.43
N GLY A 79 -24.49 0.01 -2.85
CA GLY A 79 -24.01 -1.33 -3.18
C GLY A 79 -24.99 -2.44 -2.76
N GLY A 80 -25.62 -2.30 -1.59
CA GLY A 80 -26.71 -3.17 -1.15
C GLY A 80 -27.91 -3.08 -2.09
N ALA A 81 -28.35 -1.84 -2.41
CA ALA A 81 -29.43 -1.62 -3.36
C ALA A 81 -29.12 -2.18 -4.76
N LEU A 82 -27.90 -1.98 -5.26
CA LEU A 82 -27.43 -2.56 -6.52
C LEU A 82 -27.53 -4.08 -6.50
N SER A 83 -27.05 -4.72 -5.44
CA SER A 83 -27.09 -6.19 -5.30
C SER A 83 -28.53 -6.72 -5.34
N VAL A 84 -29.45 -6.09 -4.61
CA VAL A 84 -30.87 -6.46 -4.59
C VAL A 84 -31.51 -6.26 -5.97
N LEU A 85 -31.25 -5.12 -6.62
CA LEU A 85 -31.81 -4.81 -7.94
C LEU A 85 -31.28 -5.75 -9.03
N LEU A 86 -30.00 -6.14 -8.97
CA LEU A 86 -29.42 -7.12 -9.90
C LEU A 86 -30.06 -8.50 -9.74
N VAL A 87 -30.34 -8.93 -8.50
CA VAL A 87 -31.11 -10.17 -8.24
C VAL A 87 -32.53 -10.05 -8.79
N ALA A 88 -33.24 -8.97 -8.45
CA ALA A 88 -34.64 -8.78 -8.80
C ALA A 88 -34.89 -8.67 -10.31
N THR A 89 -33.94 -8.07 -11.03
CA THR A 89 -34.04 -7.86 -12.49
C THR A 89 -33.43 -8.99 -13.32
N ARG A 90 -32.86 -10.01 -12.67
CA ARG A 90 -32.13 -11.10 -13.31
C ARG A 90 -32.95 -11.89 -14.33
N SER A 91 -34.22 -12.13 -14.07
CA SER A 91 -35.11 -12.87 -15.00
C SER A 91 -35.79 -11.98 -16.04
N LEU A 92 -35.62 -10.65 -15.94
CA LEU A 92 -36.29 -9.70 -16.81
C LEU A 92 -35.53 -9.51 -18.12
N ALA A 93 -36.25 -9.14 -19.17
CA ALA A 93 -35.66 -8.68 -20.42
C ALA A 93 -34.79 -7.42 -20.19
N PRO A 94 -33.72 -7.19 -20.98
CA PRO A 94 -32.78 -6.08 -20.78
C PRO A 94 -33.45 -4.70 -20.67
N GLU A 95 -34.44 -4.41 -21.50
CA GLU A 95 -35.19 -3.15 -21.51
C GLU A 95 -35.94 -2.90 -20.19
N LYS A 96 -36.51 -3.96 -19.59
CA LYS A 96 -37.21 -3.88 -18.30
C LYS A 96 -36.24 -3.90 -17.12
N ALA A 97 -35.13 -4.63 -17.25
CA ALA A 97 -34.09 -4.71 -16.25
C ALA A 97 -33.38 -3.35 -16.04
N ALA A 98 -33.19 -2.59 -17.12
CA ALA A 98 -32.57 -1.27 -17.14
C ALA A 98 -33.42 -0.14 -16.53
N SER A 99 -34.10 -0.45 -15.42
CA SER A 99 -34.93 0.47 -14.65
C SER A 99 -34.15 1.69 -14.13
N LEU A 100 -34.87 2.80 -13.89
CA LEU A 100 -34.27 4.02 -13.33
C LEU A 100 -33.53 3.78 -11.99
N PRO A 101 -34.06 2.98 -11.03
CA PRO A 101 -33.33 2.66 -9.81
C PRO A 101 -32.00 1.94 -10.06
N LEU A 102 -31.94 1.02 -11.03
CA LEU A 102 -30.71 0.32 -11.38
C LEU A 102 -29.67 1.29 -11.98
N ARG A 103 -30.11 2.18 -12.88
CA ARG A 103 -29.23 3.24 -13.44
C ARG A 103 -28.65 4.12 -12.35
N PHE A 104 -29.48 4.53 -11.40
CA PHE A 104 -29.06 5.38 -10.28
C PHE A 104 -28.09 4.66 -9.34
N ALA A 105 -28.33 3.37 -9.05
CA ALA A 105 -27.41 2.55 -8.26
C ALA A 105 -26.04 2.40 -8.94
N PHE A 106 -26.00 2.16 -10.26
CA PHE A 106 -24.75 2.15 -11.03
C PHE A 106 -23.99 3.46 -10.95
N PHE A 107 -24.69 4.60 -11.07
CA PHE A 107 -24.11 5.93 -10.96
C PHE A 107 -23.49 6.14 -9.57
N ILE A 108 -24.24 5.91 -8.50
CA ILE A 108 -23.77 6.16 -7.13
C ILE A 108 -22.60 5.26 -6.78
N VAL A 109 -22.67 3.96 -7.07
CA VAL A 109 -21.59 3.02 -6.71
C VAL A 109 -20.26 3.44 -7.35
N LEU A 110 -20.27 3.76 -8.65
CA LEU A 110 -19.06 4.18 -9.35
C LEU A 110 -18.58 5.57 -8.93
N ALA A 111 -19.51 6.50 -8.63
CA ALA A 111 -19.18 7.80 -8.08
C ALA A 111 -18.53 7.68 -6.70
N SER A 112 -19.10 6.89 -5.80
CA SER A 112 -18.57 6.70 -4.44
C SER A 112 -17.22 6.00 -4.43
N TRP A 113 -16.99 5.01 -5.30
CA TRP A 113 -15.67 4.40 -5.43
C TRP A 113 -14.62 5.40 -5.92
N GLY A 114 -14.93 6.21 -6.93
CA GLY A 114 -14.01 7.27 -7.36
C GLY A 114 -13.74 8.29 -6.25
N ALA A 115 -14.81 8.77 -5.59
CA ALA A 115 -14.75 9.76 -4.53
C ALA A 115 -13.95 9.30 -3.30
N PHE A 116 -13.98 8.00 -2.97
CA PHE A 116 -13.25 7.46 -1.83
C PHE A 116 -11.78 7.13 -2.15
N TYR A 117 -11.52 6.43 -3.26
CA TYR A 117 -10.20 5.84 -3.52
C TYR A 117 -9.22 6.73 -4.31
N LEU A 118 -9.72 7.65 -5.13
CA LEU A 118 -8.86 8.52 -5.94
C LEU A 118 -8.23 9.70 -5.17
N PRO A 119 -8.81 10.28 -4.10
CA PRO A 119 -8.18 11.44 -3.48
C PRO A 119 -6.80 11.11 -2.88
N ASP A 120 -6.58 9.89 -2.35
CA ASP A 120 -5.25 9.47 -1.85
C ASP A 120 -4.18 9.50 -2.96
N ILE A 121 -4.60 9.29 -4.21
CA ILE A 121 -3.72 9.34 -5.39
C ILE A 121 -3.52 10.78 -5.84
N PHE A 122 -4.55 11.62 -5.75
CA PHE A 122 -4.52 13.01 -6.20
C PHE A 122 -3.88 13.97 -5.20
N ILE A 123 -3.97 13.69 -3.90
CA ILE A 123 -3.32 14.50 -2.87
C ILE A 123 -1.82 14.24 -2.84
N TYR A 124 -1.38 13.01 -3.15
CA TYR A 124 0.03 12.68 -3.03
C TYR A 124 0.99 13.59 -3.83
N PRO A 125 0.65 14.04 -5.05
CA PRO A 125 1.34 15.11 -5.75
C PRO A 125 1.66 16.36 -4.92
N SER A 126 0.84 16.69 -3.91
CA SER A 126 1.05 17.85 -3.05
C SER A 126 2.14 17.68 -2.00
N HIS A 127 2.51 16.45 -1.62
CA HIS A 127 3.70 16.23 -0.80
C HIS A 127 5.00 16.63 -1.52
N PHE A 128 4.97 16.77 -2.85
CA PHE A 128 6.12 17.21 -3.66
C PHE A 128 6.19 18.73 -3.82
N ALA A 129 5.04 19.42 -3.79
CA ALA A 129 4.93 20.87 -3.99
C ALA A 129 5.58 21.69 -2.85
N VAL A 130 5.81 21.09 -1.69
CA VAL A 130 6.43 21.74 -0.51
C VAL A 130 7.97 21.80 -0.60
N GLY A 131 8.54 21.73 -1.80
CA GLY A 131 9.94 22.13 -2.06
C GLY A 131 11.02 21.11 -1.68
N VAL A 132 10.65 19.87 -1.33
CA VAL A 132 11.63 18.83 -0.92
C VAL A 132 12.27 18.13 -2.13
N VAL A 133 11.56 18.01 -3.25
CA VAL A 133 12.03 17.31 -4.45
C VAL A 133 11.94 18.21 -5.68
N GLN A 134 13.07 18.50 -6.31
CA GLN A 134 13.08 19.24 -7.59
C GLN A 134 12.37 18.43 -8.67
N VAL A 135 11.51 19.07 -9.47
CA VAL A 135 10.73 18.43 -10.56
C VAL A 135 11.62 17.74 -11.60
N ALA A 136 12.86 18.21 -11.78
CA ALA A 136 13.85 17.62 -12.68
C ALA A 136 14.85 16.68 -11.97
N SER A 137 14.45 16.06 -10.85
CA SER A 137 15.29 15.09 -10.13
C SER A 137 14.99 13.65 -10.54
N SER A 138 15.98 12.77 -10.43
CA SER A 138 15.79 11.32 -10.61
C SER A 138 14.75 10.74 -9.66
N GLU A 139 14.60 11.34 -8.47
CA GLU A 139 13.61 10.96 -7.48
C GLU A 139 12.18 11.19 -7.97
N PHE A 140 11.89 12.37 -8.53
CA PHE A 140 10.60 12.67 -9.14
C PHE A 140 10.25 11.68 -10.27
N ILE A 141 11.21 11.34 -11.12
CA ILE A 141 11.00 10.36 -12.20
C ILE A 141 10.62 8.98 -11.63
N PHE A 142 11.32 8.52 -10.59
CA PHE A 142 11.00 7.24 -9.95
C PHE A 142 9.62 7.23 -9.29
N ILE A 143 9.18 8.37 -8.73
CA ILE A 143 7.86 8.53 -8.15
C ILE A 143 6.80 8.46 -9.25
N ALA A 144 6.90 9.34 -10.25
CA ALA A 144 5.95 9.42 -11.37
C ALA A 144 5.83 8.08 -12.11
N THR A 145 6.95 7.40 -12.32
CA THR A 145 6.98 6.07 -12.93
C THR A 145 6.23 5.04 -12.08
N GLY A 146 6.41 5.06 -10.75
CA GLY A 146 5.66 4.19 -9.83
C GLY A 146 4.15 4.40 -9.91
N TYR A 147 3.70 5.65 -9.96
CA TYR A 147 2.29 6.00 -10.16
C TYR A 147 1.74 5.50 -11.48
N VAL A 148 2.43 5.81 -12.59
CA VAL A 148 1.99 5.44 -13.94
C VAL A 148 1.91 3.92 -14.08
N ILE A 149 2.88 3.18 -13.53
CA ILE A 149 2.86 1.71 -13.53
C ILE A 149 1.70 1.18 -12.69
N GLY A 150 1.48 1.71 -11.48
CA GLY A 150 0.37 1.29 -10.62
C GLY A 150 -1.00 1.53 -11.24
N ILE A 151 -1.25 2.75 -11.74
CA ILE A 151 -2.50 3.10 -12.42
C ILE A 151 -2.68 2.24 -13.68
N GLY A 152 -1.62 2.12 -14.49
CA GLY A 152 -1.63 1.32 -15.71
C GLY A 152 -1.97 -0.15 -15.44
N LEU A 153 -1.39 -0.74 -14.40
CA LEU A 153 -1.68 -2.10 -13.96
C LEU A 153 -3.15 -2.25 -13.54
N CYS A 154 -3.66 -1.36 -12.69
CA CYS A 154 -5.05 -1.39 -12.22
C CYS A 154 -6.05 -1.22 -13.36
N LEU A 155 -5.82 -0.29 -14.29
CA LEU A 155 -6.64 -0.11 -15.49
C LEU A 155 -6.60 -1.36 -16.39
N LEU A 156 -5.43 -1.97 -16.57
CA LEU A 156 -5.28 -3.21 -17.33
C LEU A 156 -6.04 -4.37 -16.68
N VAL A 157 -5.99 -4.51 -15.35
CA VAL A 157 -6.77 -5.51 -14.59
C VAL A 157 -8.27 -5.28 -14.82
N GLY A 158 -8.76 -4.06 -14.58
CA GLY A 158 -10.19 -3.76 -14.74
C GLY A 158 -10.68 -3.97 -16.18
N TYR A 159 -9.89 -3.53 -17.17
CA TYR A 159 -10.24 -3.67 -18.58
C TYR A 159 -10.19 -5.13 -19.07
N SER A 160 -9.17 -5.90 -18.64
CA SER A 160 -9.07 -7.32 -19.02
C SER A 160 -10.20 -8.15 -18.42
N ILE A 161 -10.62 -7.86 -17.18
CA ILE A 161 -11.77 -8.48 -16.55
C ILE A 161 -13.07 -8.09 -17.26
N PHE A 162 -13.26 -6.80 -17.58
CA PHE A 162 -14.41 -6.35 -18.38
C PHE A 162 -14.54 -7.14 -19.69
N GLN A 163 -13.46 -7.23 -20.45
CA GLN A 163 -13.41 -7.93 -21.74
C GLN A 163 -13.61 -9.44 -21.60
N LEU A 164 -13.21 -10.01 -20.48
CA LEU A 164 -13.41 -11.42 -20.17
C LEU A 164 -14.88 -11.69 -19.84
N CYS A 165 -15.45 -10.92 -18.92
CA CYS A 165 -16.78 -11.11 -18.37
C CYS A 165 -17.91 -10.87 -19.39
N SER A 166 -17.70 -9.99 -20.37
CA SER A 166 -18.68 -9.75 -21.45
C SER A 166 -19.02 -11.01 -22.26
N ASP A 167 -18.13 -12.01 -22.25
CA ASP A 167 -18.24 -13.24 -23.04
C ASP A 167 -18.70 -14.45 -22.21
N VAL A 168 -18.91 -14.30 -20.89
CA VAL A 168 -19.19 -15.38 -19.94
C VAL A 168 -20.69 -15.54 -19.74
N PRO A 169 -21.25 -16.76 -19.66
CA PRO A 169 -22.65 -16.93 -19.31
C PRO A 169 -22.98 -16.37 -17.92
N GLU A 170 -24.13 -15.71 -17.80
CA GLU A 170 -24.61 -15.09 -16.56
C GLU A 170 -24.56 -16.03 -15.34
N ASN A 171 -24.88 -17.31 -15.52
CA ASN A 171 -24.91 -18.29 -14.43
C ASN A 171 -23.56 -18.50 -13.73
N PHE A 172 -22.45 -18.22 -14.43
CA PHE A 172 -21.11 -18.25 -13.82
C PHE A 172 -20.70 -16.86 -13.33
N LEU A 173 -21.05 -15.81 -14.07
CA LEU A 173 -20.63 -14.44 -13.76
C LEU A 173 -21.30 -13.89 -12.50
N PHE A 174 -22.60 -14.13 -12.34
CA PHE A 174 -23.38 -13.63 -11.21
C PHE A 174 -22.84 -14.09 -9.84
N PRO A 175 -22.61 -15.39 -9.56
CA PRO A 175 -22.06 -15.81 -8.27
C PRO A 175 -20.64 -15.29 -8.02
N LEU A 176 -19.80 -15.20 -9.07
CA LEU A 176 -18.46 -14.62 -8.96
C LEU A 176 -18.50 -13.14 -8.59
N PHE A 177 -19.36 -12.37 -9.27
CA PHE A 177 -19.59 -10.97 -8.97
C PHE A 177 -20.12 -10.81 -7.53
N SER A 178 -21.16 -11.55 -7.15
CA SER A 178 -21.76 -11.48 -5.82
C SER A 178 -20.76 -11.82 -4.70
N LEU A 179 -19.90 -12.82 -4.91
CA LEU A 179 -18.87 -13.20 -3.93
C LEU A 179 -17.79 -12.11 -3.79
N ALA A 180 -17.27 -11.60 -4.91
CA ALA A 180 -16.29 -10.51 -4.89
C ALA A 180 -16.86 -9.22 -4.28
N PHE A 181 -18.12 -8.90 -4.62
CA PHE A 181 -18.82 -7.73 -4.12
C PHE A 181 -19.12 -7.84 -2.62
N LEU A 182 -19.48 -9.02 -2.13
CA LEU A 182 -19.67 -9.29 -0.70
C LEU A 182 -18.35 -9.14 0.07
N ALA A 183 -17.26 -9.76 -0.41
CA ALA A 183 -15.94 -9.63 0.21
C ALA A 183 -15.49 -8.15 0.29
N PHE A 184 -15.75 -7.39 -0.78
CA PHE A 184 -15.45 -5.96 -0.81
C PHE A 184 -16.32 -5.15 0.15
N SER A 185 -17.63 -5.47 0.24
CA SER A 185 -18.56 -4.80 1.15
C SER A 185 -18.18 -5.03 2.61
N ILE A 186 -17.74 -6.25 2.95
CA ILE A 186 -17.18 -6.57 4.27
C ILE A 186 -15.93 -5.73 4.53
N SER A 187 -15.03 -5.60 3.55
CA SER A 187 -13.85 -4.73 3.68
C SER A 187 -14.24 -3.27 3.96
N GLN A 188 -15.27 -2.74 3.30
CA GLN A 188 -15.74 -1.37 3.56
C GLN A 188 -16.34 -1.22 4.96
N LEU A 189 -17.09 -2.22 5.43
CA LEU A 189 -17.64 -2.22 6.79
C LEU A 189 -16.54 -2.22 7.86
N ILE A 190 -15.45 -2.96 7.63
CA ILE A 190 -14.27 -2.93 8.51
C ILE A 190 -13.68 -1.51 8.55
N THR A 191 -13.51 -0.85 7.40
CA THR A 191 -13.01 0.52 7.34
C THR A 191 -13.95 1.53 8.02
N VAL A 192 -15.26 1.39 7.85
CA VAL A 192 -16.26 2.20 8.58
C VAL A 192 -16.10 2.00 10.10
N GLY A 193 -16.01 0.75 10.56
CA GLY A 193 -15.79 0.43 11.97
C GLY A 193 -14.50 1.04 12.52
N GLN A 194 -13.41 0.97 11.75
CA GLN A 194 -12.12 1.60 12.10
C GLN A 194 -12.27 3.11 12.29
N ILE A 195 -12.97 3.80 11.38
CA ILE A 195 -13.18 5.26 11.47
C ILE A 195 -14.04 5.62 12.69
N LEU A 196 -15.13 4.87 12.93
CA LEU A 196 -16.03 5.10 14.07
C LEU A 196 -15.32 4.96 15.42
N LEU A 197 -14.53 3.89 15.60
CA LEU A 197 -13.73 3.69 16.81
C LEU A 197 -12.60 4.73 16.92
N GLY A 198 -11.86 4.97 15.83
CA GLY A 198 -10.72 5.88 15.83
C GLY A 198 -11.10 7.33 16.16
N ARG A 199 -12.34 7.73 15.86
CA ARG A 199 -12.89 9.05 16.19
C ARG A 199 -13.73 9.10 17.46
N GLY A 200 -13.89 7.98 18.17
CA GLY A 200 -14.70 7.92 19.39
C GLY A 200 -16.19 8.22 19.14
N LEU A 201 -16.70 7.97 17.93
CA LEU A 201 -18.11 8.15 17.58
C LEU A 201 -19.01 7.05 18.17
N THR A 202 -18.40 5.93 18.55
CA THR A 202 -19.03 4.83 19.28
C THR A 202 -18.36 4.66 20.64
N PRO A 203 -19.08 4.22 21.69
CA PRO A 203 -18.47 3.94 22.98
C PRO A 203 -17.33 2.93 22.85
N ARG A 204 -16.23 3.18 23.56
CA ARG A 204 -15.05 2.33 23.53
C ARG A 204 -15.30 1.10 24.40
N TYR A 205 -15.53 -0.04 23.77
CA TYR A 205 -15.60 -1.34 24.44
C TYR A 205 -14.35 -2.16 24.09
N ASP A 206 -13.71 -2.79 25.08
CA ASP A 206 -12.47 -3.55 24.86
C ASP A 206 -12.66 -4.69 23.85
N TRP A 207 -13.77 -5.43 23.95
CA TRP A 207 -14.10 -6.49 22.98
C TRP A 207 -14.27 -5.96 21.55
N ALA A 208 -14.80 -4.75 21.38
CA ALA A 208 -15.02 -4.17 20.05
C ALA A 208 -13.69 -3.71 19.43
N LEU A 209 -12.76 -3.23 20.26
CA LEU A 209 -11.40 -2.89 19.85
C LEU A 209 -10.64 -4.16 19.41
N ASP A 210 -10.68 -5.23 20.20
CA ASP A 210 -10.04 -6.51 19.87
C ASP A 210 -10.61 -7.09 18.56
N CYS A 211 -11.93 -7.05 18.39
CA CYS A 211 -12.57 -7.47 17.14
C CYS A 211 -12.08 -6.67 15.94
N ILE A 212 -12.01 -5.33 16.03
CA ILE A 212 -11.55 -4.50 14.92
C ILE A 212 -10.06 -4.70 14.63
N ILE A 213 -9.21 -4.85 15.65
CA ILE A 213 -7.79 -5.19 15.48
C ILE A 213 -7.64 -6.52 14.73
N PHE A 214 -8.40 -7.54 15.13
CA PHE A 214 -8.41 -8.83 14.44
C PHE A 214 -8.86 -8.69 12.98
N LEU A 215 -9.95 -7.96 12.72
CA LEU A 215 -10.49 -7.75 11.38
C LEU A 215 -9.52 -6.97 10.48
N LEU A 216 -8.88 -5.93 11.00
CA LEU A 216 -7.87 -5.13 10.28
C LEU A 216 -6.64 -5.96 9.95
N SER A 217 -6.17 -6.77 10.89
CA SER A 217 -5.02 -7.67 10.69
C SER A 217 -5.28 -8.70 9.59
N ASN A 218 -6.54 -9.11 9.41
CA ASN A 218 -6.97 -10.08 8.41
C ASN A 218 -7.61 -9.45 7.16
N ALA A 219 -7.77 -8.13 7.09
CA ALA A 219 -8.37 -7.44 5.94
C ALA A 219 -7.68 -7.75 4.59
N PRO A 220 -6.34 -7.92 4.51
CA PRO A 220 -5.68 -8.33 3.26
C PRO A 220 -6.20 -9.66 2.69
N CYS A 221 -6.68 -10.58 3.54
CA CYS A 221 -7.27 -11.84 3.09
C CYS A 221 -8.50 -11.63 2.20
N LEU A 222 -9.30 -10.58 2.46
CA LEU A 222 -10.45 -10.23 1.62
C LEU A 222 -10.00 -9.78 0.23
N LEU A 223 -8.94 -8.96 0.15
CA LEU A 223 -8.35 -8.55 -1.12
C LEU A 223 -7.83 -9.77 -1.91
N TYR A 224 -7.11 -10.68 -1.25
CA TYR A 224 -6.64 -11.92 -1.89
C TYR A 224 -7.80 -12.82 -2.32
N GLY A 225 -8.91 -12.85 -1.58
CA GLY A 225 -10.14 -13.52 -1.99
C GLY A 225 -10.74 -12.92 -3.27
N ILE A 226 -10.80 -11.58 -3.38
CA ILE A 226 -11.26 -10.89 -4.59
C ILE A 226 -10.36 -11.20 -5.78
N VAL A 227 -9.03 -11.13 -5.60
CA VAL A 227 -8.06 -11.48 -6.65
C VAL A 227 -8.18 -12.96 -7.04
N GLY A 228 -8.31 -13.86 -6.06
CA GLY A 228 -8.42 -15.30 -6.26
C GLY A 228 -9.69 -15.70 -7.01
N THR A 229 -10.83 -15.08 -6.69
CA THR A 229 -12.10 -15.32 -7.41
C THR A 229 -12.02 -14.84 -8.86
N ALA A 230 -11.44 -13.66 -9.11
CA ALA A 230 -11.20 -13.15 -10.46
C ALA A 230 -10.20 -14.04 -11.25
N ALA A 231 -9.13 -14.50 -10.61
CA ALA A 231 -8.13 -15.36 -11.22
C ALA A 231 -8.70 -16.74 -11.57
N LEU A 232 -9.50 -17.33 -10.66
CA LEU A 232 -10.19 -18.60 -10.90
C LEU A 232 -11.14 -18.49 -12.09
N ALA A 233 -11.91 -17.41 -12.17
CA ALA A 233 -12.79 -17.13 -13.30
C ALA A 233 -11.99 -17.08 -14.63
N ALA A 234 -10.89 -16.33 -14.64
CA ALA A 234 -10.02 -16.22 -15.80
C ALA A 234 -9.39 -17.56 -16.21
N ALA A 235 -8.97 -18.39 -15.25
CA ALA A 235 -8.40 -19.71 -15.49
C ALA A 235 -9.42 -20.69 -16.09
N ILE A 236 -10.64 -20.77 -15.52
CA ILE A 236 -11.71 -21.63 -16.04
C ILE A 236 -12.03 -21.28 -17.50
N LEU A 237 -12.09 -19.98 -17.80
CA LEU A 237 -12.40 -19.48 -19.14
C LEU A 237 -11.27 -19.72 -20.13
N TRP A 238 -10.02 -19.59 -19.69
CA TRP A 238 -8.88 -19.95 -20.51
C TRP A 238 -8.91 -21.44 -20.89
N LEU A 239 -9.16 -22.33 -19.92
CA LEU A 239 -9.23 -23.76 -20.16
C LEU A 239 -10.35 -24.15 -21.12
N ARG A 240 -11.55 -23.57 -20.95
CA ARG A 240 -12.70 -23.82 -21.84
C ARG A 240 -12.44 -23.31 -23.26
N SER A 241 -11.95 -22.08 -23.40
CA SER A 241 -11.70 -21.47 -24.71
C SER A 241 -10.56 -22.12 -25.48
N SER A 242 -9.57 -22.69 -24.79
CA SER A 242 -8.45 -23.41 -25.42
C SER A 242 -8.83 -24.79 -25.96
N LYS A 243 -9.86 -25.42 -25.37
CA LYS A 243 -10.33 -26.77 -25.76
C LYS A 243 -11.47 -26.76 -26.79
N THR A 244 -12.04 -25.60 -27.07
CA THR A 244 -13.18 -25.50 -27.99
C THR A 244 -12.70 -25.54 -29.45
N VAL A 245 -13.12 -26.54 -30.21
CA VAL A 245 -12.85 -26.61 -31.66
C VAL A 245 -13.78 -25.65 -32.39
N ALA A 246 -13.22 -24.80 -33.26
CA ALA A 246 -14.01 -23.88 -34.07
C ALA A 246 -14.75 -24.64 -35.17
N ASP A 247 -16.00 -25.00 -34.87
CA ASP A 247 -16.93 -25.62 -35.81
C ASP A 247 -17.78 -24.57 -36.53
N GLY A 248 -18.21 -24.88 -37.75
CA GLY A 248 -19.06 -23.99 -38.55
C GLY A 248 -19.20 -24.47 -39.98
N GLU A 249 -20.43 -24.44 -40.48
CA GLU A 249 -20.81 -24.93 -41.81
C GLU A 249 -20.09 -24.19 -42.96
N ASN A 250 -19.78 -22.90 -42.79
CA ASN A 250 -19.15 -22.05 -43.78
C ASN A 250 -17.74 -21.57 -43.30
N PRO A 251 -16.73 -21.52 -44.19
CA PRO A 251 -15.44 -20.87 -43.93
C PRO A 251 -15.51 -19.50 -43.22
N ALA A 252 -16.49 -18.66 -43.55
CA ALA A 252 -16.69 -17.35 -42.91
C ALA A 252 -17.09 -17.46 -41.44
N LEU A 253 -18.04 -18.36 -41.13
CA LEU A 253 -18.47 -18.62 -39.75
C LEU A 253 -17.34 -19.23 -38.91
N ARG A 254 -16.56 -20.14 -39.51
CA ARG A 254 -15.35 -20.71 -38.87
C ARG A 254 -14.31 -19.63 -38.55
N ARG A 255 -14.07 -18.67 -39.45
CA ARG A 255 -13.17 -17.52 -39.21
C ARG A 255 -13.67 -16.65 -38.05
N LYS A 256 -14.98 -16.36 -38.02
CA LYS A 256 -15.60 -15.59 -36.93
C LYS A 256 -15.45 -16.33 -35.59
N ALA A 257 -15.79 -17.63 -35.52
CA ALA A 257 -15.62 -18.44 -34.32
C ALA A 257 -14.16 -18.46 -33.82
N ARG A 258 -13.19 -18.64 -34.74
CA ARG A 258 -11.75 -18.56 -34.41
C ARG A 258 -11.35 -17.20 -33.85
N SER A 259 -11.84 -16.09 -34.41
CA SER A 259 -11.52 -14.75 -33.90
C SER A 259 -12.03 -14.52 -32.47
N VAL A 260 -13.24 -15.00 -32.15
CA VAL A 260 -13.81 -14.91 -30.80
C VAL A 260 -13.00 -15.76 -29.82
N MET A 261 -12.62 -16.99 -30.19
CA MET A 261 -11.76 -17.83 -29.36
C MET A 261 -10.39 -17.19 -29.10
N ARG A 262 -9.73 -16.64 -30.13
CA ARG A 262 -8.46 -15.94 -29.97
C ARG A 262 -8.58 -14.72 -29.06
N ARG A 263 -9.66 -13.96 -29.18
CA ARG A 263 -9.96 -12.82 -28.31
C ARG A 263 -10.11 -13.27 -26.85
N ARG A 264 -10.88 -14.34 -26.59
CA ARG A 264 -11.07 -14.90 -25.25
C ARG A 264 -9.76 -15.35 -24.63
N VAL A 265 -8.98 -16.17 -25.34
CA VAL A 265 -7.67 -16.65 -24.85
C VAL A 265 -6.73 -15.48 -24.57
N ARG A 266 -6.69 -14.47 -25.44
CA ARG A 266 -5.86 -13.27 -25.23
C ARG A 266 -6.26 -12.52 -23.96
N TRP A 267 -7.56 -12.27 -23.76
CA TRP A 267 -8.03 -11.55 -22.58
C TRP A 267 -7.94 -12.37 -21.30
N SER A 268 -8.18 -13.68 -21.33
CA SER A 268 -7.94 -14.55 -20.17
C SER A 268 -6.47 -14.56 -19.76
N ARG A 269 -5.53 -14.68 -20.72
CA ARG A 269 -4.09 -14.60 -20.44
C ARG A 269 -3.70 -13.24 -19.89
N THR A 270 -4.21 -12.16 -20.48
CA THR A 270 -3.94 -10.80 -20.02
C THR A 270 -4.45 -10.62 -18.59
N ALA A 271 -5.68 -11.04 -18.29
CA ALA A 271 -6.27 -10.97 -16.95
C ALA A 271 -5.46 -11.77 -15.92
N ILE A 272 -5.06 -13.00 -16.25
CA ILE A 272 -4.23 -13.83 -15.35
C ILE A 272 -2.89 -13.17 -15.07
N LEU A 273 -2.19 -12.70 -16.11
CA LEU A 273 -0.88 -12.05 -15.95
C LEU A 273 -0.99 -10.74 -15.18
N SER A 274 -2.01 -9.92 -15.45
CA SER A 274 -2.22 -8.67 -14.71
C SER A 274 -2.65 -8.89 -13.26
N LEU A 275 -3.48 -9.91 -12.99
CA LEU A 275 -3.86 -10.29 -11.63
C LEU A 275 -2.66 -10.87 -10.86
N LEU A 276 -1.82 -11.67 -11.51
CA LEU A 276 -0.57 -12.17 -10.93
C LEU A 276 0.38 -11.02 -10.62
N ALA A 277 0.55 -10.05 -11.53
CA ALA A 277 1.35 -8.87 -11.28
C ALA A 277 0.80 -8.03 -10.11
N GLY A 278 -0.53 -7.86 -10.02
CA GLY A 278 -1.19 -7.21 -8.88
C GLY A 278 -0.94 -7.97 -7.57
N LEU A 279 -1.09 -9.29 -7.57
CA LEU A 279 -0.82 -10.14 -6.41
C LEU A 279 0.63 -10.06 -5.95
N LEU A 280 1.59 -10.15 -6.87
CA LEU A 280 3.03 -10.02 -6.58
C LEU A 280 3.36 -8.63 -6.04
N THR A 281 2.71 -7.57 -6.56
CA THR A 281 2.89 -6.21 -6.05
C THR A 281 2.38 -6.11 -4.60
N MET A 282 1.20 -6.66 -4.31
CA MET A 282 0.62 -6.62 -2.96
C MET A 282 1.32 -7.54 -1.95
N THR A 283 2.01 -8.58 -2.40
CA THR A 283 2.71 -9.53 -1.52
C THR A 283 4.20 -9.19 -1.45
N VAL A 284 4.94 -9.49 -2.52
CA VAL A 284 6.39 -9.27 -2.61
C VAL A 284 6.71 -7.78 -2.59
N GLY A 285 5.97 -6.97 -3.35
CA GLY A 285 6.19 -5.52 -3.39
C GLY A 285 6.00 -4.89 -2.01
N MET A 286 4.90 -5.21 -1.33
CA MET A 286 4.64 -4.73 0.03
C MET A 286 5.66 -5.24 1.04
N TYR A 287 6.09 -6.50 0.94
CA TYR A 287 7.17 -7.04 1.79
C TYR A 287 8.50 -6.29 1.60
N LEU A 288 8.87 -6.01 0.34
CA LEU A 288 10.08 -5.26 0.03
C LEU A 288 9.98 -3.80 0.46
N ASP A 289 8.79 -3.20 0.38
CA ASP A 289 8.54 -1.81 0.78
C ASP A 289 8.52 -1.61 2.30
N THR A 290 7.95 -2.58 3.04
CA THR A 290 7.86 -2.54 4.51
C THR A 290 9.08 -3.12 5.21
N ARG A 291 10.12 -3.51 4.47
CA ARG A 291 11.35 -4.07 5.05
C ARG A 291 12.03 -3.00 5.89
N LYS A 292 11.93 -3.15 7.21
CA LYS A 292 12.69 -2.33 8.18
C LYS A 292 14.18 -2.51 7.90
N VAL A 293 14.94 -1.41 7.93
CA VAL A 293 16.39 -1.47 7.77
C VAL A 293 16.96 -2.30 8.92
N GLU A 294 17.45 -3.50 8.60
CA GLU A 294 18.17 -4.32 9.57
C GLU A 294 19.48 -3.59 9.91
N LEU A 295 19.60 -3.20 11.18
CA LEU A 295 20.83 -2.62 11.68
C LEU A 295 21.94 -3.67 11.57
N SER A 296 23.13 -3.27 11.12
CA SER A 296 24.28 -4.17 11.15
C SER A 296 24.48 -4.73 12.57
N PRO A 297 24.71 -6.04 12.72
CA PRO A 297 24.91 -6.63 14.03
C PRO A 297 26.08 -5.93 14.73
N PRO A 298 25.91 -5.50 15.99
CA PRO A 298 27.00 -4.86 16.72
C PRO A 298 28.15 -5.84 16.93
N LEU A 299 29.39 -5.37 16.79
CA LEU A 299 30.56 -6.19 17.12
C LEU A 299 30.67 -6.34 18.65
N GLU A 300 30.80 -7.57 19.14
CA GLU A 300 31.13 -7.84 20.54
C GLU A 300 32.57 -7.40 20.84
N MET A 301 32.76 -6.74 21.99
CA MET A 301 34.05 -6.17 22.36
C MET A 301 34.67 -6.89 23.55
N THR A 302 35.95 -7.22 23.43
CA THR A 302 36.78 -7.66 24.56
C THR A 302 37.19 -6.45 25.40
N VAL A 303 36.81 -6.47 26.67
CA VAL A 303 37.19 -5.44 27.65
C VAL A 303 38.58 -5.75 28.20
N ALA A 304 39.47 -4.76 28.23
CA ALA A 304 40.75 -4.85 28.92
C ALA A 304 40.87 -3.67 29.90
N ASP A 305 41.13 -3.95 31.18
CA ASP A 305 41.33 -2.96 32.24
C ASP A 305 40.23 -1.87 32.33
N GLY A 306 38.95 -2.26 32.19
CA GLY A 306 37.81 -1.33 32.26
C GLY A 306 37.70 -0.35 31.09
N LYS A 307 38.41 -0.63 30.00
CA LYS A 307 38.44 0.21 28.79
C LYS A 307 38.18 -0.62 27.54
N ILE A 308 37.56 0.02 26.56
CA ILE A 308 37.37 -0.51 25.22
C ILE A 308 38.16 0.38 24.26
N ALA A 309 39.06 -0.24 23.49
CA ALA A 309 39.88 0.46 22.51
C ALA A 309 39.48 0.04 21.08
N HIS A 310 39.22 1.03 20.23
CA HIS A 310 38.93 0.85 18.81
C HIS A 310 40.07 1.40 17.98
N SER A 311 40.66 0.58 17.10
CA SER A 311 41.67 1.06 16.16
C SER A 311 41.06 2.11 15.23
N THR A 312 41.69 3.27 15.13
CA THR A 312 41.26 4.34 14.21
C THR A 312 41.35 3.94 12.74
N ALA A 313 42.13 2.90 12.40
CA ALA A 313 42.17 2.31 11.05
C ALA A 313 40.87 1.57 10.69
N VAL A 314 40.14 1.03 11.68
CA VAL A 314 38.88 0.31 11.47
C VAL A 314 37.71 1.30 11.42
N VAL A 315 37.63 2.22 12.39
CA VAL A 315 36.49 3.16 12.51
C VAL A 315 36.69 4.46 11.70
N GLY A 316 37.79 4.56 10.95
CA GLY A 316 38.21 5.76 10.22
C GLY A 316 37.86 5.80 8.74
N ASP A 317 37.12 4.82 8.24
CA ASP A 317 36.69 4.70 6.82
C ASP A 317 35.59 5.71 6.42
N GLY A 318 35.04 6.45 7.38
CA GLY A 318 33.99 7.42 7.17
C GLY A 318 32.57 6.86 7.28
N THR A 319 32.41 5.56 7.53
CA THR A 319 31.11 4.90 7.68
C THR A 319 30.70 4.76 9.16
N LEU A 320 29.43 4.44 9.41
CA LEU A 320 28.88 4.21 10.75
C LEU A 320 29.23 2.79 11.24
N HIS A 321 30.04 2.72 12.29
CA HIS A 321 30.37 1.48 12.99
C HIS A 321 29.50 1.30 14.23
N ARG A 322 28.99 0.08 14.46
CA ARG A 322 28.17 -0.25 15.64
C ARG A 322 28.83 -1.32 16.48
N PHE A 323 28.80 -1.13 17.78
CA PHE A 323 29.39 -2.02 18.77
C PHE A 323 28.38 -2.28 19.90
N VAL A 324 28.60 -3.38 20.62
CA VAL A 324 27.83 -3.72 21.82
C VAL A 324 28.79 -3.99 22.97
N TYR A 325 28.44 -3.43 24.12
CA TYR A 325 29.05 -3.74 25.40
C TYR A 325 27.99 -4.42 26.26
N LYS A 326 28.32 -5.61 26.77
CA LYS A 326 27.47 -6.31 27.72
C LYS A 326 27.86 -5.88 29.13
N THR A 327 26.93 -5.26 29.84
CA THR A 327 27.15 -4.78 31.21
C THR A 327 27.30 -5.94 32.19
N LEU A 328 27.81 -5.64 33.39
CA LEU A 328 27.88 -6.61 34.49
C LEU A 328 26.50 -7.20 34.86
N GLN A 329 25.42 -6.45 34.58
CA GLN A 329 24.04 -6.87 34.81
C GLN A 329 23.42 -7.63 33.62
N GLY A 330 24.19 -7.85 32.55
CA GLY A 330 23.76 -8.60 31.37
C GLY A 330 22.95 -7.79 30.35
N VAL A 331 22.96 -6.45 30.43
CA VAL A 331 22.28 -5.57 29.48
C VAL A 331 23.20 -5.24 28.31
N ASP A 332 22.68 -5.35 27.08
CA ASP A 332 23.42 -5.04 25.86
C ASP A 332 23.33 -3.54 25.54
N VAL A 333 24.38 -2.80 25.90
CA VAL A 333 24.52 -1.37 25.62
C VAL A 333 25.18 -1.19 24.26
N ARG A 334 24.39 -0.70 23.29
CA ARG A 334 24.88 -0.46 21.93
C ARG A 334 25.37 0.97 21.77
N TYR A 335 26.45 1.14 21.02
CA TYR A 335 27.00 2.47 20.69
C TYR A 335 27.54 2.49 19.25
N ILE A 336 27.66 3.70 18.72
CA ILE A 336 28.10 3.97 17.36
C ILE A 336 29.31 4.89 17.33
N ILE A 337 30.17 4.65 16.34
CA ILE A 337 31.35 5.47 16.05
C ILE A 337 31.33 5.84 14.58
N ILE A 338 31.58 7.11 14.27
CA ILE A 338 31.67 7.60 12.89
C ILE A 338 32.72 8.70 12.75
N LYS A 339 33.58 8.60 11.72
CA LYS A 339 34.56 9.65 11.40
C LYS A 339 33.84 10.86 10.76
N LYS A 340 33.92 12.02 11.42
CA LYS A 340 33.28 13.28 11.00
C LYS A 340 34.13 14.05 9.99
N SER A 341 35.43 14.06 10.21
CA SER A 341 36.45 14.77 9.44
C SER A 341 37.79 14.05 9.61
N GLU A 342 38.87 14.55 8.99
CA GLU A 342 40.19 13.89 9.08
C GLU A 342 40.68 13.67 10.51
N THR A 343 40.29 14.53 11.45
CA THR A 343 40.77 14.49 12.83
C THR A 343 39.67 14.32 13.88
N ALA A 344 38.40 14.27 13.48
CA ALA A 344 37.29 14.25 14.44
C ALA A 344 36.39 13.02 14.29
N TYR A 345 35.97 12.49 15.43
CA TYR A 345 35.03 11.37 15.55
C TYR A 345 33.74 11.81 16.26
N GLY A 346 32.64 11.15 15.89
CA GLY A 346 31.39 11.15 16.64
C GLY A 346 31.27 9.81 17.34
N VAL A 347 31.06 9.85 18.65
CA VAL A 347 30.88 8.67 19.50
C VAL A 347 29.66 8.93 20.36
N GLY A 348 28.72 7.99 20.34
CA GLY A 348 27.51 8.07 21.13
C GLY A 348 26.79 6.74 21.21
N LEU A 349 25.82 6.63 22.10
CA LEU A 349 24.95 5.47 22.20
C LEU A 349 24.17 5.26 20.90
N ASP A 350 23.82 4.01 20.60
CA ASP A 350 22.85 3.66 19.56
C ASP A 350 21.41 3.91 20.10
N ALA A 351 21.23 5.09 20.69
CA ALA A 351 20.03 5.56 21.37
C ALA A 351 19.98 7.11 21.37
N CYS A 352 18.79 7.68 21.59
CA CYS A 352 18.59 9.12 21.74
C CYS A 352 17.58 9.44 22.85
N ASP A 353 17.52 10.71 23.25
CA ASP A 353 16.63 11.16 24.32
C ASP A 353 15.14 11.15 23.92
N VAL A 354 14.83 11.09 22.62
CA VAL A 354 13.46 11.14 22.09
C VAL A 354 12.91 9.76 21.74
N CYS A 355 13.72 8.91 21.12
CA CYS A 355 13.33 7.63 20.54
C CYS A 355 13.88 6.43 21.31
N GLY A 356 14.65 6.66 22.38
CA GLY A 356 15.26 5.59 23.18
C GLY A 356 16.24 4.75 22.34
N PRO A 357 16.36 3.44 22.62
CA PRO A 357 17.34 2.54 22.00
C PRO A 357 16.87 2.03 20.64
N ALA A 358 16.19 2.86 19.84
CA ALA A 358 15.76 2.43 18.51
C ALA A 358 16.98 2.13 17.61
N GLY A 359 17.98 3.01 17.65
CA GLY A 359 19.23 2.90 16.90
C GLY A 359 19.28 3.76 15.63
N TYR A 360 20.44 3.74 14.98
CA TYR A 360 20.75 4.57 13.81
C TYR A 360 21.26 3.75 12.65
N TYR A 361 21.05 4.18 11.41
CA TYR A 361 21.64 3.52 10.23
C TYR A 361 22.25 4.56 9.29
N GLU A 362 23.14 4.11 8.41
CA GLU A 362 23.73 4.97 7.39
C GLU A 362 23.03 4.79 6.04
N ARG A 363 22.60 5.89 5.42
CA ARG A 363 22.03 5.91 4.07
C ARG A 363 22.62 7.08 3.30
N LYS A 364 23.31 6.77 2.19
CA LYS A 364 23.97 7.78 1.33
C LYS A 364 24.93 8.71 2.10
N GLY A 365 25.71 8.17 3.05
CA GLY A 365 26.68 8.95 3.83
C GLY A 365 26.07 9.78 4.98
N GLN A 366 24.77 9.66 5.22
CA GLN A 366 24.06 10.32 6.32
C GLN A 366 23.63 9.32 7.38
N VAL A 367 23.66 9.74 8.65
CA VAL A 367 23.20 8.93 9.78
C VAL A 367 21.75 9.27 10.07
N ILE A 368 20.89 8.25 10.21
CA ILE A 368 19.45 8.42 10.31
C ILE A 368 18.93 7.60 11.48
N CYS A 369 18.07 8.17 12.33
CA CYS A 369 17.40 7.42 13.40
C CYS A 369 16.38 6.46 12.79
N ILE A 370 16.39 5.19 13.19
CA ILE A 370 15.48 4.19 12.63
C ILE A 370 14.00 4.45 12.99
N LEU A 371 13.72 5.14 14.10
CA LEU A 371 12.35 5.38 14.56
C LEU A 371 11.77 6.69 14.03
N CYS A 372 12.48 7.82 14.19
CA CYS A 372 11.98 9.14 13.78
C CYS A 372 12.29 9.49 12.31
N ASP A 373 13.10 8.68 11.60
CA ASP A 373 13.67 8.92 10.24
C ASP A 373 14.31 10.31 10.05
N VAL A 374 14.63 10.99 11.16
CA VAL A 374 15.34 12.28 11.13
C VAL A 374 16.79 12.04 10.74
N VAL A 375 17.24 12.78 9.73
CA VAL A 375 18.62 12.79 9.27
C VAL A 375 19.48 13.60 10.24
N MET A 376 20.51 12.97 10.81
CA MET A 376 21.46 13.61 11.69
C MET A 376 22.52 14.34 10.90
N ASN A 377 22.86 15.55 11.33
CA ASN A 377 24.05 16.21 10.84
C ASN A 377 25.29 15.48 11.36
N LYS A 378 26.11 14.93 10.46
CA LYS A 378 27.29 14.14 10.83
C LYS A 378 28.24 14.91 11.77
N SER A 379 28.37 16.22 11.60
CA SER A 379 29.23 17.06 12.45
C SER A 379 28.72 17.18 13.89
N THR A 380 27.41 17.02 14.11
CA THR A 380 26.78 17.17 15.43
C THR A 380 26.77 15.88 16.25
N ILE A 381 27.08 14.72 15.67
CA ILE A 381 27.06 13.42 16.39
C ILE A 381 28.08 13.44 17.53
N GLY A 382 27.68 13.31 18.79
CA GLY A 382 28.59 13.50 19.94
C GLY A 382 28.40 14.84 20.67
N PHE A 383 27.40 15.64 20.27
CA PHE A 383 26.80 16.67 21.10
C PHE A 383 25.42 16.19 21.59
N ALA A 384 24.96 16.64 22.76
CA ALA A 384 23.67 16.23 23.30
C ALA A 384 22.48 16.91 22.59
N GLY A 385 21.31 16.26 22.63
CA GLY A 385 20.01 16.87 22.31
C GLY A 385 19.21 16.19 21.17
N GLY A 386 17.89 16.13 21.35
CA GLY A 386 16.93 15.71 20.32
C GLY A 386 17.09 14.25 19.84
N CYS A 387 16.89 14.02 18.53
CA CYS A 387 17.15 12.71 17.90
C CYS A 387 18.65 12.44 17.66
N ASN A 388 19.59 13.25 18.20
CA ASN A 388 21.04 13.02 18.03
C ASN A 388 21.52 11.91 18.99
N PRO A 389 22.53 11.09 18.63
CA PRO A 389 23.05 10.04 19.50
C PRO A 389 23.51 10.61 20.83
N VAL A 390 23.09 10.00 21.94
CA VAL A 390 23.53 10.42 23.29
C VAL A 390 25.06 10.32 23.34
N PRO A 391 25.79 11.42 23.62
CA PRO A 391 27.24 11.45 23.47
C PRO A 391 27.93 10.56 24.51
N LEU A 392 28.95 9.82 24.07
CA LEU A 392 29.84 9.09 24.96
C LEU A 392 31.19 9.78 25.03
N LYS A 393 31.78 9.79 26.23
CA LYS A 393 33.15 10.28 26.43
C LYS A 393 34.13 9.31 25.80
N PHE A 394 35.13 9.85 25.11
CA PHE A 394 36.22 9.08 24.55
C PHE A 394 37.52 9.87 24.58
N SER A 395 38.64 9.18 24.43
CA SER A 395 39.96 9.77 24.22
C SER A 395 40.66 9.12 23.03
N LEU A 396 41.54 9.87 22.37
CA LEU A 396 42.40 9.34 21.30
C LEU A 396 43.80 9.17 21.87
N LYS A 397 44.34 7.95 21.82
CA LYS A 397 45.69 7.63 22.28
C LYS A 397 46.31 6.56 21.39
N ASP A 398 47.54 6.78 20.92
CA ASP A 398 48.34 5.81 20.16
C ASP A 398 47.58 5.17 18.97
N GLY A 399 46.83 5.99 18.22
CA GLY A 399 46.03 5.52 17.07
C GLY A 399 44.76 4.74 17.44
N SER A 400 44.34 4.77 18.69
CA SER A 400 43.11 4.12 19.17
C SER A 400 42.14 5.11 19.82
N LEU A 401 40.85 4.88 19.61
CA LEU A 401 39.75 5.54 20.28
C LEU A 401 39.35 4.72 21.50
N ILE A 402 39.45 5.33 22.68
CA ILE A 402 39.27 4.65 23.97
C ILE A 402 38.01 5.17 24.67
N ILE A 403 37.13 4.25 25.07
CA ILE A 403 35.89 4.49 25.83
C ILE A 403 36.02 3.76 27.18
N ASN A 404 35.65 4.40 28.29
CA ASN A 404 35.62 3.72 29.59
C ASN A 404 34.32 2.93 29.72
N THR A 405 34.38 1.71 30.27
CA THR A 405 33.17 0.90 30.47
C THR A 405 32.23 1.51 31.48
N GLU A 406 32.73 2.29 32.44
CA GLU A 406 31.89 3.01 33.42
C GLU A 406 30.91 3.99 32.76
N ASP A 407 31.33 4.68 31.68
CA ASP A 407 30.47 5.59 30.93
C ASP A 407 29.33 4.83 30.20
N LEU A 408 29.57 3.56 29.83
CA LEU A 408 28.55 2.69 29.21
C LEU A 408 27.63 2.06 30.26
N GLU A 409 28.17 1.64 31.40
CA GLU A 409 27.42 1.11 32.55
C GLU A 409 26.41 2.15 33.08
N ALA A 410 26.81 3.43 33.15
CA ALA A 410 25.94 4.51 33.60
C ALA A 410 24.69 4.69 32.71
N GLU A 411 24.79 4.36 31.43
CA GLU A 411 23.73 4.53 30.44
C GLU A 411 22.92 3.25 30.18
N ALA A 412 23.21 2.16 30.91
CA ALA A 412 22.54 0.86 30.74
C ALA A 412 21.02 0.95 30.86
N HIS A 413 20.51 1.84 31.72
CA HIS A 413 19.09 2.07 31.96
C HIS A 413 18.29 2.43 30.69
N ARG A 414 18.95 2.93 29.63
CA ARG A 414 18.30 3.27 28.35
C ARG A 414 18.00 2.07 27.46
N PHE A 415 18.58 0.91 27.77
CA PHE A 415 18.49 -0.33 26.99
C PHE A 415 17.73 -1.45 27.73
N MET A 416 17.09 -1.13 28.86
CA MET A 416 16.32 -2.05 29.70
C MET A 416 14.83 -2.06 29.37
#